data_AF-A0A954XGH1-F1
#
_entry.id   AF-A0A954XGH1-F1
#
_cell.length_a   1.000
_cell.length_b   1.000
_cell.length_c   1.000
_cell.angle_alpha   90.00
_cell.angle_beta   90.00
_cell.angle_gamma   90.00
#
_symmetry.space_group_name_H-M   'P 1'
#
loop_
_entity.id
_entity.type
_entity.pdbx_description
1 polymer ?
#
loop_
_entity_poly.entity_id
_entity_poly.type
_entity_poly.pdbx_seq_one_letter_code
_entity_poly.pdbx_strand_id
1 'polypeptide(L)' 'MLVTGAAGLIGSKIVQRLTPDHTVVGLDLKPPESSHMDVHWYELDLTEQDSVDSVMARIRDEHGDSIASV' A
#
# COMPACT_ATOMS: atom_id res chain seq x y z
N MET A 1 -4.83 -5.10 4.33
CA MET A 1 -4.71 -5.61 2.95
C MET A 1 -3.70 -4.76 2.22
N LEU A 2 -2.76 -5.39 1.53
CA LEU A 2 -1.75 -4.73 0.71
C LEU A 2 -2.27 -4.61 -0.73
N VAL A 3 -2.14 -3.43 -1.32
CA VAL A 3 -2.52 -3.18 -2.71
C VAL A 3 -1.34 -2.53 -3.43
N THR A 4 -0.86 -3.15 -4.51
CA THR A 4 0.18 -2.56 -5.37
C THR A 4 -0.43 -1.75 -6.51
N GLY A 5 0.24 -0.69 -6.94
CA GLY A 5 -0.34 0.28 -7.89
C GLY A 5 -1.60 0.96 -7.32
N ALA A 6 -1.64 1.16 -6.01
CA ALA A 6 -2.82 1.57 -5.25
C ALA A 6 -3.31 2.97 -5.63
N ALA A 7 -2.45 3.85 -6.15
CA ALA A 7 -2.84 5.17 -6.64
C ALA A 7 -3.31 5.15 -8.10
N GLY A 8 -3.13 4.03 -8.80
CA GLY A 8 -3.50 3.83 -10.20
C GLY A 8 -5.00 3.64 -10.44
N LEU A 9 -5.38 3.43 -11.70
CA LEU A 9 -6.79 3.38 -12.15
C LEU A 9 -7.61 2.27 -11.47
N ILE A 10 -7.05 1.06 -11.37
CA ILE A 10 -7.73 -0.09 -10.75
C ILE A 10 -7.49 -0.08 -9.24
N GLY A 11 -6.24 0.14 -8.82
CA GLY A 11 -5.84 0.16 -7.42
C GLY A 11 -6.66 1.14 -6.60
N SER A 12 -6.89 2.36 -7.09
CA SER A 12 -7.69 3.37 -6.38
C SER A 12 -9.13 2.93 -6.10
N LYS A 13 -9.75 2.20 -7.03
CA LYS A 13 -11.10 1.64 -6.84
C LYS A 13 -11.10 0.48 -5.84
N ILE A 14 -10.07 -0.36 -5.87
CA ILE A 14 -9.89 -1.45 -4.90
C ILE A 14 -9.72 -0.85 -3.50
N VAL A 15 -8.81 0.11 -3.35
CA VAL A 15 -8.57 0.85 -2.12
C VAL A 15 -9.89 1.40 -1.58
N GLN A 16 -10.62 2.20 -2.38
CA GLN A 16 -11.91 2.80 -1.98
C GLN A 16 -12.94 1.76 -1.53
N ARG A 17 -12.95 0.56 -2.13
CA ARG A 17 -13.89 -0.51 -1.77
C ARG A 17 -13.49 -1.24 -0.49
N LEU A 18 -12.20 -1.32 -0.18
CA LEU A 18 -11.67 -2.08 0.94
C LEU A 18 -11.56 -1.27 2.24
N THR A 19 -11.27 0.03 2.15
CA THR A 19 -11.09 0.90 3.33
C THR A 19 -12.21 0.88 4.35
N PRO A 20 -13.51 0.74 3.98
CA PRO A 20 -14.58 0.70 4.97
C PRO A 20 -14.50 -0.48 5.94
N ASP A 21 -13.97 -1.62 5.48
CA ASP A 21 -14.02 -2.89 6.21
C ASP A 21 -12.63 -3.42 6.61
N HIS A 22 -11.56 -2.84 6.05
CA HIS A 22 -10.18 -3.32 6.22
C HIS A 22 -9.20 -2.16 6.37
N THR A 23 -8.17 -2.37 7.18
CA THR A 23 -6.95 -1.54 7.13
C THR A 23 -6.28 -1.79 5.77
N VAL A 24 -6.13 -0.74 4.97
CA VAL A 24 -5.50 -0.82 3.65
C VAL A 24 -4.11 -0.20 3.70
N VAL A 25 -3.14 -0.92 3.15
CA VAL A 25 -1.79 -0.45 2.89
C VAL A 25 -1.64 -0.29 1.38
N GLY A 26 -1.49 0.95 0.91
CA GLY A 26 -1.32 1.29 -0.49
C GLY A 26 0.16 1.42 -0.84
N LEU A 27 0.58 0.69 -1.87
CA LEU A 27 1.92 0.76 -2.46
C LEU A 27 1.83 1.36 -3.85
N ASP A 28 2.61 2.40 -4.12
CA ASP A 28 2.71 2.98 -5.47
C ASP A 28 4.08 3.67 -5.65
N LEU A 29 4.51 3.84 -6.90
CA LEU A 29 5.71 4.61 -7.21
C LEU A 29 5.52 6.09 -6.86
N LYS A 30 4.27 6.57 -6.94
CA LYS A 30 3.91 7.95 -6.57
C LYS A 30 2.67 7.94 -5.69
N PRO A 31 2.82 7.82 -4.36
CA PRO A 31 1.71 7.97 -3.45
C PRO A 31 1.03 9.34 -3.59
N PRO A 32 -0.28 9.45 -3.30
CA PRO A 32 -0.98 10.73 -3.35
C PRO A 32 -0.46 11.68 -2.25
N GLU A 33 -0.25 12.96 -2.59
CA GLU A 33 0.25 13.98 -1.65
C GLU A 33 -0.73 14.25 -0.49
N SER A 34 -2.04 14.13 -0.75
CA SER A 34 -3.07 14.18 0.27
C SER A 34 -3.53 12.78 0.61
N SER A 35 -3.30 12.35 1.86
CA SER A 35 -3.84 11.12 2.43
C SER A 35 -5.35 11.28 2.66
N HIS A 36 -6.10 11.37 1.56
CA HIS A 36 -7.53 11.18 1.63
C HIS A 36 -7.78 9.69 1.84
N MET A 37 -8.47 9.36 2.94
CA MET A 37 -8.91 8.02 3.37
C MET A 37 -7.92 7.27 4.26
N ASP A 38 -8.48 6.42 5.13
CA ASP A 38 -7.82 5.55 6.13
C ASP A 38 -6.89 4.49 5.50
N VAL A 39 -5.91 4.96 4.72
CA VAL A 39 -4.96 4.18 3.95
C VAL A 39 -3.56 4.55 4.37
N HIS A 40 -2.75 3.54 4.70
CA HIS A 40 -1.33 3.71 4.96
C HIS A 40 -0.56 3.64 3.64
N TRP A 41 0.05 4.75 3.24
CA TRP A 41 0.74 4.83 1.96
C TRP A 41 2.25 4.64 2.12
N TYR A 42 2.83 3.83 1.24
CA TYR A 42 4.27 3.72 1.08
C TYR A 42 4.65 3.90 -0.39
N GLU A 43 5.70 4.68 -0.59
CA GLU A 43 6.37 4.73 -1.88
C GLU A 43 7.12 3.42 -2.10
N LEU A 44 6.89 2.77 -3.24
CA LEU A 44 7.57 1.54 -3.60
C LEU A 44 7.90 1.53 -5.09
N ASP A 45 9.18 1.35 -5.39
CA ASP A 45 9.63 0.99 -6.72
C ASP A 45 9.80 -0.54 -6.81
N LEU A 46 8.87 -1.21 -7.49
CA LEU A 46 8.90 -2.66 -7.69
C LEU A 46 10.06 -3.12 -8.60
N THR A 47 10.75 -2.20 -9.26
CA THR A 47 11.90 -2.52 -10.12
C THR A 47 13.23 -2.54 -9.36
N GLU A 48 13.26 -2.01 -8.13
CA GLU A 48 14.43 -2.01 -7.25
C GLU A 48 14.23 -2.95 -6.05
N GLN A 49 15.04 -4.01 -5.97
CA GLN A 49 14.92 -5.00 -4.89
C GLN A 49 15.10 -4.38 -3.49
N ASP A 50 16.04 -3.44 -3.33
CA ASP A 50 16.30 -2.76 -2.06
C ASP A 50 15.08 -1.92 -1.61
N SER A 51 14.35 -1.34 -2.57
CA SER A 51 13.10 -0.61 -2.32
C SER A 51 12.04 -1.57 -1.76
N VAL A 52 11.88 -2.76 -2.39
CA VAL A 52 10.95 -3.79 -1.91
C VAL A 52 11.30 -4.25 -0.49
N ASP A 53 12.57 -4.59 -0.24
CA ASP A 53 12.98 -5.15 1.04
C ASP A 53 12.80 -4.14 2.19
N SER A 54 13.18 -2.88 1.95
CA SER A 54 13.05 -1.81 2.93
C SER A 54 11.58 -1.48 3.26
N VAL A 55 10.73 -1.35 2.23
CA VAL A 55 9.31 -1.06 2.40
C VAL A 55 8.59 -2.22 3.09
N MET A 56 8.86 -3.47 2.68
CA MET A 56 8.24 -4.64 3.30
C MET A 56 8.68 -4.84 4.75
N ALA A 57 9.94 -4.52 5.09
CA ALA A 57 10.39 -4.52 6.48
C ALA A 57 9.63 -3.49 7.31
N ARG A 58 9.45 -2.27 6.78
CA ARG A 58 8.73 -1.20 7.44
C ARG A 58 7.24 -1.52 7.63
N ILE A 59 6.59 -2.10 6.62
CA ILE A 59 5.20 -2.54 6.72
C ILE A 59 5.04 -3.62 7.80
N ARG A 60 5.95 -4.59 7.88
CA ARG A 60 5.93 -5.61 8.94
C ARG A 60 6.08 -5.00 10.33
N ASP A 61 6.97 -4.02 10.49
CA ASP A 61 7.17 -3.32 11.77
C ASP A 61 5.92 -2.53 12.18
N GLU A 62 5.29 -1.83 11.23
CA GLU A 62 4.14 -0.96 11.50
C GLU A 62 2.78 -1.70 11.55
N HIS A 63 2.64 -2.85 10.88
CA HIS A 63 1.35 -3.55 10.71
C HIS A 63 1.37 -5.05 11.08
N GLY A 64 2.52 -5.64 11.39
CA GLY A 64 2.68 -7.06 11.75
C GLY A 64 2.80 -8.01 10.55
N ASP A 65 2.86 -9.31 10.84
CA ASP A 65 3.25 -10.34 9.86
C ASP A 65 2.09 -10.93 9.02
N SER A 66 0.84 -10.66 9.37
CA SER A 66 -0.33 -11.25 8.69
C SER A 66 -0.95 -10.26 7.70
N ILE A 67 -0.45 -10.28 6.45
CA ILE A 67 -0.89 -9.36 5.40
C ILE A 67 -1.44 -10.14 4.21
N ALA A 68 -2.73 -9.97 3.93
CA ALA A 68 -3.33 -10.40 2.66
C ALA A 68 -2.99 -9.37 1.57
N SER A 69 -2.57 -9.83 0.39
CA SER A 69 -2.13 -8.99 -0.72
C SER A 69 -2.90 -9.29 -2.01
N VAL A 70 -3.16 -8.27 -2.81
CA VAL A 70 -3.77 -8.36 -4.16
C VAL A 70 -3.05 -7.45 -5.16
#